data_AF-A0A7X8TTX1-F1
#
_entry.id   AF-A0A7X8TTX1-F1
#
_cell.length_a   1.000
_cell.length_b   1.000
_cell.length_c   1.000
_cell.angle_alpha   90.00
_cell.angle_beta   90.00
_cell.angle_gamma   90.00
#
_symmetry.space_group_name_H-M   'P 1'
#
loop_
_entity.id
_entity.type
_entity.pdbx_description
1 polymer ?
#
loop_
_entity_poly.entity_id
_entity_poly.type
_entity_poly.pdbx_seq_one_letter_code
_entity_poly.pdbx_strand_id
1 'polypeptide(L)'
;MKYIFALVFALFSSLALAEVAPLTPEEAGLILGAIKWVAGEYYAIVMLVFLALGFVWAQVRQFIKPETMAKAPDWLISILESIAANRGHAKNELDKNPIHFKRMQ
;
A
#
# COMPACT_ATOMS: atom_id res chain seq x y z
N MET A 1 17.85 5.79 -14.08
CA MET A 1 16.69 4.88 -14.25
C MET A 1 16.80 3.64 -13.35
N LYS A 2 17.72 2.68 -13.61
CA LYS A 2 17.82 1.41 -12.85
C LYS A 2 17.96 1.58 -11.32
N TYR A 3 18.76 2.53 -10.88
CA TYR A 3 18.96 2.80 -9.44
C TYR A 3 17.76 3.50 -8.77
N ILE A 4 16.94 4.24 -9.54
CA ILE A 4 15.73 4.86 -9.04
C ILE A 4 14.67 3.78 -8.78
N PHE A 5 14.52 2.83 -9.70
CA PHE A 5 13.62 1.68 -9.49
C PHE A 5 14.07 0.80 -8.32
N ALA A 6 15.38 0.59 -8.13
CA ALA A 6 15.91 -0.15 -6.99
C ALA A 6 15.67 0.59 -5.66
N LEU A 7 15.85 1.91 -5.62
CA LEU A 7 15.56 2.75 -4.45
C LEU A 7 14.06 2.72 -4.11
N VAL A 8 13.20 2.86 -5.12
CA VAL A 8 11.75 2.76 -4.99
C VAL A 8 11.38 1.38 -4.44
N PHE A 9 11.86 0.29 -5.04
CA PHE A 9 11.60 -1.07 -4.53
C PHE A 9 12.10 -1.27 -3.09
N ALA A 10 13.28 -0.74 -2.74
CA ALA A 10 13.82 -0.84 -1.38
C ALA A 10 12.96 -0.06 -0.36
N LEU A 11 12.48 1.13 -0.72
CA LEU A 11 11.61 1.96 0.12
C LEU A 11 10.19 1.38 0.27
N PHE A 12 9.67 0.72 -0.77
CA PHE A 12 8.37 0.04 -0.71
C PHE A 12 8.43 -1.32 0.01
N SER A 13 9.60 -1.96 0.04
CA SER A 13 9.80 -3.22 0.79
C SER A 13 9.72 -3.03 2.30
N SER A 14 10.19 -1.89 2.82
CA SER A 14 10.09 -1.58 4.27
C SER A 14 8.66 -1.19 4.68
N LEU A 15 7.88 -0.59 3.77
CA LEU A 15 6.46 -0.29 3.98
C LEU A 15 5.60 -1.57 4.15
N ALA A 16 6.07 -2.71 3.63
CA ALA A 16 5.39 -4.00 3.81
C ALA A 16 5.49 -4.54 5.24
N LEU A 17 6.42 -4.06 6.07
CA LEU A 17 6.62 -4.52 7.45
C LEU A 17 6.19 -3.50 8.52
N ALA A 18 5.83 -2.27 8.13
CA ALA A 18 5.48 -1.22 9.07
C ALA A 18 4.14 -1.50 9.79
N GLU A 19 4.16 -1.40 11.11
CA GLU A 19 2.96 -1.15 11.91
C GLU A 19 2.42 0.23 11.52
N VAL A 20 1.13 0.32 11.17
CA VAL A 20 0.55 1.55 10.62
C VAL A 20 0.26 2.52 11.76
N ALA A 21 1.30 3.15 12.29
CA ALA A 21 1.17 4.34 13.12
C ALA A 21 0.84 5.53 12.20
N PRO A 22 0.00 6.48 12.65
CA PRO A 22 -0.16 7.74 11.93
C PRO A 22 1.20 8.41 11.78
N LEU A 23 1.54 8.84 10.57
CA LEU A 23 2.76 9.60 10.32
C LEU A 23 2.74 10.88 11.15
N THR A 24 3.87 11.18 11.80
CA THR A 24 4.09 12.50 12.38
C THR A 24 4.16 13.56 11.27
N PRO A 25 3.89 14.84 11.57
CA PRO A 25 4.02 15.93 10.59
C PRO A 25 5.41 15.96 9.93
N GLU A 26 6.46 15.65 10.69
CA GLU A 26 7.84 15.61 10.21
C GLU A 26 8.07 14.48 9.21
N GLU A 27 7.58 13.27 9.51
CA GLU A 27 7.69 12.11 8.61
C GLU A 27 6.86 12.31 7.33
N ALA A 28 5.65 12.84 7.46
CA ALA A 28 4.81 13.18 6.32
C ALA A 28 5.49 14.24 5.42
N GLY A 29 6.11 15.25 6.04
CA GLY A 29 6.88 16.28 5.34
C GLY A 29 8.08 15.71 4.58
N LEU A 30 8.80 14.74 5.17
CA LEU A 30 9.95 14.09 4.55
C LEU A 30 9.54 13.23 3.34
N ILE A 31 8.44 12.48 3.46
CA ILE A 31 7.90 11.65 2.36
C ILE A 31 7.42 12.56 1.22
N LEU A 32 6.63 13.59 1.52
CA LEU A 32 6.15 14.55 0.50
C LEU A 32 7.31 15.30 -0.16
N GLY A 33 8.34 15.67 0.62
CA GLY A 33 9.56 16.26 0.12
C GLY A 33 10.32 15.34 -0.84
N ALA A 34 10.45 14.06 -0.50
CA ALA A 34 11.08 13.07 -1.36
C ALA A 34 10.29 12.86 -2.68
N ILE A 35 8.96 12.78 -2.61
CA ILE A 35 8.11 12.66 -3.80
C ILE A 35 8.26 13.90 -4.69
N LYS A 36 8.23 15.11 -4.09
CA LYS A 36 8.42 16.36 -4.81
C LYS A 36 9.82 16.45 -5.45
N TRP A 37 10.85 15.96 -4.77
CA TRP A 37 12.20 15.92 -5.31
C TRP A 37 12.33 14.99 -6.51
N VAL A 38 11.72 13.80 -6.46
CA VAL A 38 11.77 12.81 -7.56
C VAL A 38 10.89 13.21 -8.74
N ALA A 39 9.66 13.66 -8.47
CA ALA A 39 8.68 13.97 -9.50
C ALA A 39 8.77 15.41 -10.04
N GLY A 40 9.53 16.28 -9.37
CA GLY A 40 9.69 17.69 -9.74
C GLY A 40 8.34 18.40 -9.81
N GLU A 41 8.09 19.10 -10.92
CA GLU A 41 6.85 19.83 -11.17
C GLU A 41 5.62 18.91 -11.30
N TYR A 42 5.82 17.63 -11.65
CA TYR A 42 4.74 16.67 -11.83
C TYR A 42 4.26 16.01 -10.53
N TYR A 43 4.84 16.37 -9.37
CA TYR A 43 4.52 15.73 -8.09
C TYR A 43 3.02 15.72 -7.77
N ALA A 44 2.29 16.79 -8.11
CA ALA A 44 0.86 16.88 -7.89
C ALA A 44 0.09 15.84 -8.72
N ILE A 45 0.46 15.67 -10.00
CA ILE A 45 -0.15 14.67 -10.89
C ILE A 45 0.19 13.26 -10.41
N VAL A 46 1.44 13.01 -10.03
CA VAL A 46 1.88 11.71 -9.49
C VAL A 46 1.09 11.34 -8.24
N MET A 47 0.91 12.28 -7.30
CA MET A 47 0.10 12.07 -6.10
C MET A 47 -1.36 11.80 -6.43
N LEU A 48 -1.95 12.55 -7.35
CA LEU A 48 -3.32 12.33 -7.81
C LEU A 48 -3.50 10.94 -8.43
N VAL A 49 -2.53 10.48 -9.22
CA VAL A 49 -2.56 9.12 -9.79
C VAL A 49 -2.52 8.06 -8.70
N PHE A 50 -1.62 8.19 -7.71
CA PHE A 50 -1.58 7.24 -6.59
C PHE A 50 -2.88 7.23 -5.78
N LEU A 51 -3.46 8.40 -5.50
CA LEU A 51 -4.76 8.51 -4.83
C LEU A 51 -5.88 7.87 -5.65
N ALA A 52 -5.91 8.12 -6.96
CA ALA A 52 -6.91 7.53 -7.86
C ALA A 52 -6.79 6.00 -7.92
N LEU A 53 -5.58 5.46 -8.04
CA LEU A 53 -5.33 4.02 -8.04
C LEU A 53 -5.73 3.39 -6.70
N GLY A 54 -5.38 4.03 -5.58
CA GLY A 54 -5.79 3.61 -4.24
C GLY A 54 -7.30 3.58 -4.07
N PHE A 55 -7.98 4.64 -4.50
CA PHE A 55 -9.43 4.74 -4.44
C PHE A 55 -10.13 3.69 -5.29
N VAL A 56 -9.74 3.55 -6.57
CA VAL A 56 -10.32 2.55 -7.48
C VAL A 56 -10.10 1.15 -6.91
N TRP A 57 -8.90 0.84 -6.44
CA TRP A 57 -8.61 -0.45 -5.85
C TRP A 57 -9.42 -0.71 -4.57
N ALA A 58 -9.62 0.29 -3.71
CA ALA A 58 -10.46 0.16 -2.52
C ALA A 58 -11.91 -0.20 -2.88
N GLN A 59 -12.46 0.34 -3.98
CA GLN A 59 -13.79 -0.06 -4.47
C GLN A 59 -13.79 -1.49 -5.03
N VAL A 60 -12.82 -1.83 -5.89
CA VAL A 60 -12.69 -3.19 -6.45
C VAL A 60 -12.55 -4.24 -5.34
N ARG A 61 -11.77 -3.93 -4.30
CA ARG A 61 -11.51 -4.82 -3.16
C ARG A 61 -12.78 -5.23 -2.41
N GLN A 62 -13.82 -4.40 -2.39
CA GLN A 62 -15.10 -4.72 -1.73
C GLN A 62 -15.82 -5.90 -2.38
N PHE A 63 -15.58 -6.15 -3.68
CA PHE A 63 -16.19 -7.25 -4.41
C PHE A 63 -15.37 -8.56 -4.38
N ILE A 64 -14.13 -8.49 -3.89
CA ILE A 64 -13.25 -9.65 -3.83
C ILE A 64 -13.33 -10.25 -2.43
N LYS A 65 -13.76 -11.52 -2.35
CA LYS A 65 -13.76 -12.24 -1.08
C LYS A 65 -12.33 -12.50 -0.58
N PRO A 66 -12.09 -12.44 0.74
CA PRO A 66 -10.77 -12.69 1.31
C PRO A 66 -10.16 -14.04 0.93
N GLU A 67 -10.96 -15.10 0.81
CA GLU A 67 -10.51 -16.46 0.45
C GLU A 67 -9.99 -16.52 -1.00
N THR A 68 -10.56 -15.72 -1.89
CA THR A 68 -10.08 -15.61 -3.27
C THR A 68 -8.73 -14.89 -3.31
N MET A 69 -8.59 -13.83 -2.51
CA MET A 69 -7.35 -13.06 -2.42
C MET A 69 -6.23 -13.80 -1.69
N ALA A 70 -6.57 -14.72 -0.78
CA ALA A 70 -5.62 -15.60 -0.08
C ALA A 70 -4.77 -16.48 -1.03
N LYS A 71 -5.24 -16.71 -2.26
CA LYS A 71 -4.51 -17.44 -3.30
C LYS A 71 -3.30 -16.68 -3.85
N ALA A 72 -3.24 -15.37 -3.64
CA ALA A 72 -2.14 -14.53 -4.11
C ALA A 72 -0.90 -14.65 -3.19
N PRO A 73 0.31 -14.30 -3.68
CA PRO A 73 1.50 -14.18 -2.84
C PRO A 73 1.35 -13.13 -1.74
N ASP A 74 1.95 -13.36 -0.56
CA ASP A 74 1.79 -12.49 0.62
C ASP A 74 2.25 -11.06 0.39
N TRP A 75 3.31 -10.88 -0.40
CA TRP A 75 3.81 -9.56 -0.78
C TRP A 75 2.79 -8.78 -1.61
N LEU A 76 2.07 -9.46 -2.51
CA LEU A 76 1.06 -8.85 -3.37
C LEU A 76 -0.17 -8.47 -2.55
N ILE A 77 -0.63 -9.37 -1.67
CA ILE A 77 -1.72 -9.09 -0.73
C ILE A 77 -1.36 -7.86 0.13
N SER A 78 -0.13 -7.81 0.64
CA SER A 78 0.32 -6.69 1.48
C SER A 78 0.32 -5.36 0.73
N ILE A 79 0.80 -5.33 -0.51
CA ILE A 79 0.77 -4.12 -1.35
C ILE A 79 -0.66 -3.69 -1.64
N LEU A 80 -1.52 -4.62 -2.06
CA LEU A 80 -2.90 -4.33 -2.43
C LEU A 80 -3.73 -3.86 -1.23
N GLU A 81 -3.60 -4.50 -0.07
CA GLU A 81 -4.28 -4.09 1.15
C GLU A 81 -3.73 -2.75 1.69
N SER A 82 -2.44 -2.46 1.47
CA SER A 82 -1.86 -1.15 1.79
C SER A 82 -2.37 -0.04 0.86
N ILE A 83 -2.44 -0.29 -0.45
CA ILE A 83 -2.95 0.67 -1.45
C ILE A 83 -4.42 1.00 -1.20
N ALA A 84 -5.21 0.01 -0.77
CA ALA A 84 -6.61 0.21 -0.40
C ALA A 84 -6.80 0.91 0.97
N ALA A 85 -5.71 1.19 1.70
CA ALA A 85 -5.76 1.57 3.13
C ALA A 85 -6.55 0.58 4.02
N ASN A 86 -6.75 -0.65 3.55
CA ASN A 86 -7.55 -1.68 4.22
C ASN A 86 -6.74 -2.51 5.20
N ARG A 87 -5.41 -2.45 5.15
CA ARG A 87 -4.54 -3.23 6.03
C ARG A 87 -4.80 -3.00 7.53
N GLY A 88 -5.24 -1.80 7.92
CA GLY A 88 -5.66 -1.52 9.30
C GLY A 88 -7.00 -2.19 9.65
N HIS A 89 -8.01 -2.04 8.80
CA HIS A 89 -9.33 -2.66 8.99
C HIS A 89 -9.28 -4.19 8.96
N ALA A 90 -8.58 -4.77 7.99
CA ALA A 90 -8.41 -6.22 7.86
C ALA A 90 -7.62 -6.84 9.03
N LYS A 91 -6.71 -6.11 9.68
CA LYS A 91 -6.08 -6.63 10.91
C LYS A 91 -7.06 -6.73 12.08
N ASN A 92 -8.02 -5.81 12.15
CA ASN A 92 -9.02 -5.76 13.22
C ASN A 92 -10.17 -6.75 12.98
N GLU A 93 -10.51 -6.99 11.72
CA GLU A 93 -11.58 -7.89 11.28
C GLU A 93 -10.95 -9.10 10.57
N LEU A 94 -10.59 -10.12 11.36
CA LEU A 94 -9.88 -11.32 10.89
C LEU A 94 -10.61 -12.05 9.75
N ASP A 95 -11.94 -12.00 9.75
CA ASP A 95 -12.84 -12.51 8.72
C ASP A 95 -12.79 -11.73 7.40
N LYS A 96 -12.13 -10.57 7.38
CA LYS A 96 -11.87 -9.78 6.16
C LYS A 96 -10.43 -9.84 5.69
N ASN A 97 -9.56 -10.55 6.41
CA ASN A 97 -8.12 -10.57 6.20
C ASN A 97 -7.65 -11.72 5.31
N PRO A 98 -7.24 -11.49 4.04
CA PRO A 98 -6.83 -12.58 3.15
C PRO A 98 -5.63 -13.38 3.67
N ILE A 99 -4.71 -12.74 4.41
CA ILE A 99 -3.54 -13.42 5.00
C ILE A 99 -3.99 -14.39 6.09
N HIS A 100 -5.03 -14.05 6.86
CA HIS A 100 -5.57 -14.93 7.88
C HIS A 100 -6.18 -16.20 7.26
N PHE A 101 -7.01 -16.05 6.22
CA PHE A 101 -7.56 -17.19 5.49
C PHE A 101 -6.48 -18.06 4.86
N LYS A 102 -5.43 -17.44 4.31
CA LYS A 102 -4.31 -18.18 3.72
C LYS A 102 -3.59 -19.07 4.74
N ARG A 103 -3.48 -18.64 6.00
CA ARG A 103 -2.81 -19.40 7.07
C ARG A 103 -3.67 -20.51 7.66
N MET A 104 -4.98 -20.51 7.41
CA MET A 104 -5.89 -21.56 7.86
C MET A 104 -6.10 -22.67 6.82
N GLN A 105 -5.62 -22.48 5.58
CA GLN A 105 -5.63 -23.47 4.51
C GLN A 105 -4.35 -24.30 4.54
#